data_AF-A0A2D7MBB5-F1
#
_entry.id   AF-A0A2D7MBB5-F1
#
_cell.length_a   1.000
_cell.length_b   1.000
_cell.length_c   1.000
_cell.angle_alpha   90.00
_cell.angle_beta   90.00
_cell.angle_gamma   90.00
#
_symmetry.space_group_name_H-M   'P 1'
#
loop_
_entity.id
_entity.type
_entity.pdbx_description
1 polymer ?
#
loop_
_entity_poly.entity_id
_entity_poly.type
_entity_poly.pdbx_seq_one_letter_code
_entity_poly.pdbx_strand_id
1 'polypeptide(L)'
;MHFHYKNYFSLLALLIVTSLNGQKKKTTEIYDLKTSFAETKAMYKADFYITKSLIFEDGSSISIGDTLPLGPSSSKISNTYETIATGRTTIIQPISKYSQVNTSMREFDWVLETIKGTRLLGDLDIEMFIRNPDASGLAQKYLTININSFTMGEVVNPNRRMTRNEAIDKLKESKELLELEIISQEEYDAIKKKLTSIIMKDN
;
A
#
# COMPACT_ATOMS: atom_id res chain seq x y z
N MET A 1 -23.81 -24.82 68.81
CA MET A 1 -22.75 -24.29 67.91
C MET A 1 -23.40 -23.88 66.60
N HIS A 2 -23.60 -22.58 66.39
CA HIS A 2 -24.12 -22.01 65.14
C HIS A 2 -22.98 -21.17 64.54
N PHE A 3 -22.41 -21.60 63.41
CA PHE A 3 -21.47 -20.79 62.65
C PHE A 3 -22.16 -20.25 61.41
N HIS A 4 -22.13 -18.93 61.28
CA HIS A 4 -22.71 -18.14 60.23
C HIS A 4 -22.02 -18.40 58.88
N TYR A 5 -22.74 -18.98 57.92
CA TYR A 5 -22.43 -18.82 56.50
C TYR A 5 -23.20 -17.60 55.98
N LYS A 6 -22.61 -16.41 56.13
CA LYS A 6 -23.05 -15.21 55.42
C LYS A 6 -21.87 -14.64 54.63
N ASN A 7 -22.13 -14.40 53.34
CA ASN A 7 -21.40 -13.48 52.46
C ASN A 7 -20.08 -13.93 51.80
N TYR A 8 -20.10 -15.06 51.09
CA TYR A 8 -19.14 -15.27 49.99
C TYR A 8 -19.77 -15.23 48.58
N PHE A 9 -21.09 -15.20 48.47
CA PHE A 9 -21.77 -15.09 47.18
C PHE A 9 -21.72 -13.68 46.54
N SER A 10 -21.27 -12.67 47.29
CA SER A 10 -21.11 -11.30 46.76
C SER A 10 -19.73 -11.01 46.17
N LEU A 11 -18.72 -11.87 46.37
CA LEU A 11 -17.39 -11.67 45.78
C LEU A 11 -17.21 -12.36 44.43
N LEU A 12 -18.10 -13.30 44.07
CA LEU A 12 -18.06 -14.03 42.79
C LEU A 12 -18.90 -13.36 41.69
N ALA A 13 -19.52 -12.20 41.97
CA ALA A 13 -20.22 -11.38 40.98
C ALA A 13 -19.33 -10.26 40.39
N LEU A 14 -18.02 -10.29 40.65
CA LEU A 14 -17.06 -9.30 40.16
C LEU A 14 -16.09 -9.89 39.13
N LEU A 15 -16.59 -10.68 38.17
CA LEU A 15 -15.74 -11.28 37.12
C LEU A 15 -16.29 -11.27 35.70
N ILE A 16 -17.44 -10.64 35.39
CA ILE A 16 -18.01 -10.73 34.01
C ILE A 16 -18.61 -9.41 33.49
N VAL A 17 -17.89 -8.28 33.56
CA VAL A 17 -18.26 -7.07 32.78
C VAL A 17 -17.08 -6.40 32.06
N THR A 18 -15.89 -7.02 31.98
CA THR A 18 -14.76 -6.40 31.26
C THR A 18 -14.55 -6.89 29.83
N SER A 19 -15.43 -7.74 29.27
CA SER A 19 -15.20 -8.37 27.96
C SER A 19 -15.94 -7.75 26.77
N LEU A 20 -16.35 -6.47 26.81
CA LEU A 20 -16.99 -5.82 25.65
C LEU A 20 -16.12 -4.79 24.91
N ASN A 21 -14.90 -4.52 25.38
CA ASN A 21 -13.93 -3.74 24.61
C ASN A 21 -12.75 -4.64 24.24
N GLY A 22 -12.88 -5.40 23.14
CA GLY A 22 -11.76 -6.16 22.60
C GLY A 22 -10.52 -5.25 22.45
N GLN A 23 -9.36 -5.73 22.93
CA GLN A 23 -8.13 -4.95 22.83
C GLN A 23 -7.85 -4.61 21.36
N LYS A 24 -7.64 -3.32 21.07
CA LYS A 24 -7.30 -2.88 19.72
C LYS A 24 -6.08 -3.65 19.18
N LYS A 25 -6.19 -4.13 17.95
CA LYS A 25 -5.18 -4.97 17.31
C LYS A 25 -3.95 -4.15 16.94
N LYS A 26 -2.76 -4.75 17.08
CA LYS A 26 -1.48 -4.19 16.59
C LYS A 26 -1.16 -4.67 15.16
N THR A 27 -1.84 -5.71 14.69
CA THR A 27 -1.62 -6.30 13.38
C THR A 27 -2.94 -6.66 12.72
N THR A 28 -2.94 -6.67 11.39
CA THR A 28 -3.99 -7.26 10.55
C THR A 28 -3.33 -7.93 9.35
N GLU A 29 -3.96 -8.96 8.79
CA GLU A 29 -3.43 -9.58 7.58
C GLU A 29 -3.66 -8.68 6.36
N ILE A 30 -4.90 -8.19 6.22
CA ILE A 30 -5.34 -7.37 5.09
C ILE A 30 -5.94 -6.08 5.63
N TYR A 31 -5.74 -4.98 4.89
CA TYR A 31 -6.39 -3.70 5.16
C TYR A 31 -6.87 -3.07 3.86
N ASP A 32 -8.10 -2.56 3.87
CA ASP A 32 -8.72 -1.86 2.75
C ASP A 32 -8.69 -0.36 3.02
N LEU A 33 -8.10 0.42 2.11
CA LEU A 33 -8.03 1.88 2.21
C LEU A 33 -9.40 2.56 2.25
N LYS A 34 -10.47 1.90 1.79
CA LYS A 34 -11.86 2.38 1.94
C LYS A 34 -12.38 2.32 3.37
N THR A 35 -11.69 1.62 4.28
CA THR A 35 -12.10 1.53 5.68
C THR A 35 -12.06 2.93 6.31
N SER A 36 -13.17 3.37 6.88
CA SER A 36 -13.27 4.72 7.43
C SER A 36 -12.35 4.92 8.63
N PHE A 37 -11.91 6.16 8.89
CA PHE A 37 -11.06 6.46 10.05
C PHE A 37 -11.70 6.01 11.37
N ALA A 38 -13.01 6.14 11.52
CA ALA A 38 -13.74 5.74 12.74
C ALA A 38 -13.64 4.23 12.99
N GLU A 39 -13.90 3.41 11.96
CA GLU A 39 -13.77 1.94 12.01
C GLU A 39 -12.33 1.53 12.30
N THR A 40 -11.40 2.17 11.59
CA THR A 40 -9.96 1.99 11.72
C THR A 40 -9.50 2.32 13.14
N LYS A 41 -9.97 3.41 13.74
CA LYS A 41 -9.69 3.80 15.14
C LYS A 41 -10.31 2.84 16.15
N ALA A 42 -11.47 2.26 15.87
CA ALA A 42 -12.12 1.28 16.74
C ALA A 42 -11.35 -0.05 16.76
N MET A 43 -10.86 -0.50 15.61
CA MET A 43 -10.23 -1.82 15.46
C MET A 43 -8.76 -1.89 15.88
N TYR A 44 -7.96 -0.85 15.60
CA TYR A 44 -6.50 -0.97 15.70
C TYR A 44 -5.85 0.10 16.58
N LYS A 45 -4.68 -0.25 17.13
CA LYS A 45 -3.80 0.70 17.85
C LYS A 45 -3.33 1.80 16.91
N ALA A 46 -2.96 2.97 17.47
CA ALA A 46 -2.50 4.13 16.70
C ALA A 46 -1.50 3.73 15.62
N ASP A 47 -0.48 2.97 16.01
CA ASP A 47 0.42 2.26 15.12
C ASP A 47 0.01 0.79 15.00
N PHE A 48 -0.13 0.29 13.78
CA PHE A 48 -0.44 -1.09 13.47
C PHE A 48 0.25 -1.54 12.17
N TYR A 49 0.38 -2.86 11.99
CA TYR A 49 1.06 -3.45 10.82
C TYR A 49 0.10 -4.29 10.00
N ILE A 50 0.28 -4.23 8.68
CA ILE A 50 -0.47 -5.03 7.71
C ILE A 50 0.49 -6.11 7.20
N THR A 51 0.19 -7.38 7.48
CA THR A 51 1.17 -8.47 7.36
C THR A 51 1.07 -9.26 6.06
N LYS A 52 0.01 -9.07 5.26
CA LYS A 52 -0.13 -9.71 3.95
C LYS A 52 -0.37 -8.69 2.84
N SER A 53 -1.47 -7.95 2.85
CA SER A 53 -1.86 -7.14 1.69
C SER A 53 -2.58 -5.85 2.03
N LEU A 54 -2.34 -4.81 1.22
CA LEU A 54 -3.07 -3.55 1.23
C LEU A 54 -3.94 -3.47 -0.03
N ILE A 55 -5.23 -3.19 0.15
CA ILE A 55 -6.19 -3.00 -0.93
C ILE A 55 -6.39 -1.50 -1.14
N PHE A 56 -6.21 -1.04 -2.37
CA PHE A 56 -6.38 0.34 -2.80
C PHE A 56 -7.86 0.67 -3.07
N GLU A 57 -8.17 1.97 -3.17
CA GLU A 57 -9.54 2.44 -3.43
C GLU A 57 -10.09 1.97 -4.80
N ASP A 58 -9.23 1.72 -5.78
CA ASP A 58 -9.62 1.16 -7.08
C ASP A 58 -9.87 -0.37 -7.03
N GLY A 59 -9.65 -0.99 -5.86
CA GLY A 59 -9.78 -2.42 -5.61
C GLY A 59 -8.57 -3.24 -6.06
N SER A 60 -7.51 -2.61 -6.58
CA SER A 60 -6.22 -3.27 -6.76
C SER A 60 -5.53 -3.50 -5.41
N SER A 61 -4.49 -4.32 -5.37
CA SER A 61 -3.79 -4.61 -4.11
C SER A 61 -2.31 -4.86 -4.32
N ILE A 62 -1.53 -4.56 -3.29
CA ILE A 62 -0.13 -4.98 -3.17
C ILE A 62 0.02 -5.91 -1.96
N SER A 63 0.98 -6.82 -2.02
CA SER A 63 1.28 -7.78 -0.97
C SER A 63 2.74 -7.74 -0.55
N ILE A 64 3.00 -8.11 0.70
CA ILE A 64 4.37 -8.31 1.18
C ILE A 64 5.07 -9.32 0.26
N GLY A 65 6.24 -8.95 -0.25
CA GLY A 65 7.01 -9.71 -1.22
C GLY A 65 6.85 -9.24 -2.67
N ASP A 66 5.87 -8.39 -2.98
CA ASP A 66 5.71 -7.85 -4.33
C ASP A 66 6.91 -6.96 -4.70
N THR A 67 7.38 -7.07 -5.95
CA THR A 67 8.30 -6.10 -6.54
C THR A 67 7.52 -4.85 -6.95
N LEU A 68 7.96 -3.69 -6.47
CA LEU A 68 7.35 -2.38 -6.70
C LEU A 68 8.30 -1.52 -7.55
N PRO A 69 8.06 -1.39 -8.87
CA PRO A 69 8.86 -0.52 -9.72
C PRO A 69 8.71 0.94 -9.32
N LEU A 70 9.81 1.70 -9.38
CA LEU A 70 9.75 3.14 -9.22
C LEU A 70 9.44 3.84 -10.55
N GLY A 71 8.48 4.74 -10.52
CA GLY A 71 8.11 5.58 -11.66
C GLY A 71 9.00 6.84 -11.76
N PRO A 72 8.64 7.79 -12.64
CA PRO A 72 9.33 9.06 -12.74
C PRO A 72 9.19 9.87 -11.44
N SER A 73 10.07 10.87 -11.24
CA SER A 73 9.86 11.85 -10.19
C SER A 73 8.61 12.69 -10.49
N SER A 74 7.86 13.02 -9.43
CA SER A 74 6.76 13.98 -9.50
C SER A 74 7.24 15.44 -9.48
N SER A 75 8.52 15.66 -9.14
CA SER A 75 9.15 16.98 -9.17
C SER A 75 9.37 17.45 -10.61
N LYS A 76 9.03 18.72 -10.87
CA LYS A 76 9.27 19.37 -12.19
C LYS A 76 10.64 20.02 -12.31
N ILE A 77 11.39 20.08 -11.21
CA ILE A 77 12.61 20.90 -11.09
C ILE A 77 13.84 20.11 -10.64
N SER A 78 13.67 18.91 -10.07
CA SER A 78 14.77 18.05 -9.64
C SER A 78 14.56 16.61 -10.08
N ASN A 79 15.67 15.86 -10.19
CA ASN A 79 15.67 14.42 -10.45
C ASN A 79 15.59 13.62 -9.15
N THR A 80 14.81 14.11 -8.18
CA THR A 80 14.60 13.47 -6.89
C THR A 80 13.13 13.22 -6.65
N TYR A 81 12.80 12.14 -5.96
CA TYR A 81 11.44 11.86 -5.54
C TYR A 81 10.99 12.82 -4.43
N GLU A 82 9.70 13.17 -4.44
CA GLU A 82 9.06 14.00 -3.42
C GLU A 82 8.45 13.15 -2.29
N THR A 83 8.13 11.88 -2.57
CA THR A 83 7.43 10.98 -1.63
C THR A 83 8.23 9.75 -1.22
N ILE A 84 9.46 9.61 -1.73
CA ILE A 84 10.34 8.47 -1.46
C ILE A 84 11.57 8.94 -0.71
N ALA A 85 11.86 8.27 0.39
CA ALA A 85 12.93 8.59 1.33
C ALA A 85 13.89 7.41 1.52
N THR A 86 15.17 7.68 1.74
CA THR A 86 16.16 6.65 2.10
C THR A 86 15.90 6.09 3.51
N GLY A 87 16.21 4.81 3.76
CA GLY A 87 16.14 4.21 5.10
C GLY A 87 14.77 3.68 5.53
N ARG A 88 14.64 3.30 6.81
CA ARG A 88 13.40 2.83 7.45
C ARG A 88 13.03 3.69 8.65
N THR A 89 11.77 4.11 8.76
CA THR A 89 11.17 4.71 9.97
C THR A 89 11.05 3.66 11.08
N THR A 90 12.17 3.33 11.74
CA THR A 90 12.21 2.33 12.83
C THR A 90 11.94 2.92 14.21
N ILE A 91 12.08 4.23 14.36
CA ILE A 91 11.90 5.00 15.59
C ILE A 91 11.35 6.36 15.16
N ILE A 92 10.50 6.99 15.98
CA ILE A 92 9.84 8.30 15.78
C ILE A 92 10.89 9.36 15.36
N GLN A 93 11.21 9.41 14.07
CA GLN A 93 12.01 10.42 13.41
C GLN A 93 11.18 10.83 12.19
N PRO A 94 10.86 12.10 12.01
CA PRO A 94 10.06 12.55 10.89
C PRO A 94 10.77 12.26 9.57
N ILE A 95 9.99 11.95 8.53
CA ILE A 95 10.47 11.62 7.17
C ILE A 95 11.40 12.73 6.62
N SER A 96 11.26 13.96 7.12
CA SER A 96 12.11 15.11 6.81
C SER A 96 13.61 14.95 7.15
N LYS A 97 14.02 13.87 7.82
CA LYS A 97 15.44 13.53 8.05
C LYS A 97 16.02 12.53 7.05
N TYR A 98 15.21 11.96 6.17
CA TYR A 98 15.69 11.07 5.14
C TYR A 98 16.12 11.86 3.92
N SER A 99 17.30 11.54 3.39
CA SER A 99 17.81 12.20 2.18
C SER A 99 16.89 11.90 1.00
N GLN A 100 16.64 12.92 0.19
CA GLN A 100 15.92 12.81 -1.08
C GLN A 100 16.53 11.72 -1.95
N VAL A 101 15.68 10.90 -2.55
CA VAL A 101 16.08 9.75 -3.35
C VAL A 101 16.15 10.17 -4.81
N ASN A 102 17.29 9.94 -5.47
CA ASN A 102 17.44 10.22 -6.90
C ASN A 102 16.68 9.20 -7.77
N THR A 103 16.18 9.64 -8.91
CA THR A 103 15.53 8.80 -9.94
C THR A 103 16.40 7.66 -10.50
N SER A 104 17.72 7.64 -10.28
CA SER A 104 18.55 6.47 -10.62
C SER A 104 18.14 5.21 -9.85
N MET A 105 17.45 5.35 -8.72
CA MET A 105 16.93 4.21 -7.96
C MET A 105 15.85 3.40 -8.70
N ARG A 106 15.35 3.89 -9.84
CA ARG A 106 14.44 3.15 -10.73
C ARG A 106 15.04 1.90 -11.33
N GLU A 107 16.36 1.83 -11.38
CA GLU A 107 17.09 0.72 -12.00
C GLU A 107 17.08 -0.56 -11.16
N PHE A 108 16.57 -0.50 -9.92
CA PHE A 108 16.55 -1.62 -8.99
C PHE A 108 15.16 -2.22 -8.80
N ASP A 109 15.13 -3.52 -8.53
CA ASP A 109 13.94 -4.24 -8.10
C ASP A 109 13.71 -4.03 -6.60
N TRP A 110 12.71 -3.23 -6.24
CA TRP A 110 12.38 -2.96 -4.85
C TRP A 110 11.29 -3.90 -4.35
N VAL A 111 11.60 -4.70 -3.34
CA VAL A 111 10.66 -5.68 -2.77
C VAL A 111 9.95 -5.09 -1.55
N LEU A 112 8.62 -5.14 -1.54
CA LEU A 112 7.81 -4.70 -0.40
C LEU A 112 8.03 -5.62 0.81
N GLU A 113 8.49 -5.05 1.93
CA GLU A 113 8.83 -5.83 3.12
C GLU A 113 7.92 -5.53 4.31
N THR A 114 7.43 -4.30 4.43
CA THR A 114 6.59 -3.90 5.57
C THR A 114 5.57 -2.88 5.12
N ILE A 115 4.35 -3.00 5.66
CA ILE A 115 3.30 -1.99 5.54
C ILE A 115 2.89 -1.61 6.97
N LYS A 116 3.00 -0.32 7.29
CA LYS A 116 2.67 0.25 8.60
C LYS A 116 1.57 1.30 8.42
N GLY A 117 0.51 1.20 9.23
CA GLY A 117 -0.47 2.26 9.36
C GLY A 117 -0.27 3.04 10.66
N THR A 118 -0.35 4.36 10.56
CA THR A 118 -0.25 5.31 11.68
C THR A 118 -1.46 6.22 11.66
N ARG A 119 -2.27 6.20 12.72
CA ARG A 119 -3.37 7.16 12.88
C ARG A 119 -2.93 8.37 13.68
N LEU A 120 -3.19 9.56 13.15
CA LEU A 120 -2.89 10.82 13.82
C LEU A 120 -3.96 11.86 13.51
N LEU A 121 -4.51 12.51 14.55
CA LEU A 121 -5.39 13.69 14.45
C LEU A 121 -6.62 13.58 13.51
N GLY A 122 -7.09 12.37 13.18
CA GLY A 122 -8.23 12.19 12.27
C GLY A 122 -7.83 11.56 10.92
N ASP A 123 -6.53 11.50 10.66
CA ASP A 123 -5.96 10.95 9.43
C ASP A 123 -5.33 9.58 9.65
N LEU A 124 -5.22 8.83 8.56
CA LEU A 124 -4.48 7.58 8.48
C LEU A 124 -3.33 7.77 7.49
N ASP A 125 -2.11 7.63 7.99
CA ASP A 125 -0.92 7.53 7.18
C ASP A 125 -0.55 6.05 6.97
N ILE A 126 -0.16 5.71 5.74
CA ILE A 126 0.35 4.37 5.40
C ILE A 126 1.77 4.53 4.85
N GLU A 127 2.74 4.04 5.62
CA GLU A 127 4.13 3.94 5.24
C GLU A 127 4.46 2.51 4.84
N MET A 128 5.32 2.36 3.83
CA MET A 128 5.81 1.08 3.37
C MET A 128 7.32 1.09 3.31
N PHE A 129 7.94 -0.01 3.74
CA PHE A 129 9.38 -0.22 3.60
C PHE A 129 9.64 -1.18 2.47
N ILE A 130 10.42 -0.73 1.50
CA ILE A 130 10.85 -1.52 0.35
C ILE A 130 12.36 -1.75 0.43
N ARG A 131 12.80 -2.93 0.00
CA ARG A 131 14.18 -3.37 0.09
C ARG A 131 14.72 -3.71 -1.29
N ASN A 132 15.93 -3.24 -1.60
CA ASN A 132 16.68 -3.75 -2.74
C ASN A 132 17.37 -5.07 -2.32
N PRO A 133 17.04 -6.21 -2.94
CA PRO A 133 17.61 -7.49 -2.58
C PRO A 133 19.10 -7.64 -2.92
N ASP A 134 19.55 -6.92 -3.94
CA ASP A 134 20.90 -7.00 -4.49
C ASP A 134 21.86 -5.96 -3.87
N ALA A 135 21.33 -5.04 -3.07
CA ALA A 135 22.12 -4.02 -2.38
C ALA A 135 23.03 -4.65 -1.29
N SER A 136 24.34 -4.50 -1.48
CA SER A 136 25.36 -4.87 -0.49
C SER A 136 25.64 -3.76 0.53
N GLY A 137 25.40 -2.49 0.17
CA GLY A 137 25.61 -1.31 1.03
C GLY A 137 24.33 -0.83 1.74
N LEU A 138 24.47 -0.35 3.00
CA LEU A 138 23.34 0.10 3.84
C LEU A 138 22.55 1.26 3.25
N ALA A 139 23.20 2.20 2.54
CA ALA A 139 22.58 3.41 2.02
C ALA A 139 21.57 3.15 0.88
N GLN A 140 21.69 2.03 0.18
CA GLN A 140 20.83 1.65 -0.95
C GLN A 140 19.91 0.45 -0.61
N LYS A 141 19.95 -0.01 0.63
CA LYS A 141 19.27 -1.25 1.02
C LYS A 141 17.77 -1.07 1.24
N TYR A 142 17.36 0.10 1.76
CA TYR A 142 15.98 0.36 2.13
C TYR A 142 15.52 1.73 1.69
N LEU A 143 14.29 1.80 1.20
CA LEU A 143 13.55 3.04 1.03
C LEU A 143 12.26 2.96 1.84
N THR A 144 11.79 4.13 2.27
CA THR A 144 10.45 4.34 2.81
C THR A 144 9.64 5.06 1.74
N ILE A 145 8.47 4.51 1.41
CA ILE A 145 7.49 5.11 0.51
C ILE A 145 6.19 5.35 1.28
N ASN A 146 5.43 6.34 0.83
CA ASN A 146 4.12 6.68 1.38
C ASN A 146 3.01 6.19 0.43
N ILE A 147 1.77 6.06 0.91
CA ILE A 147 0.64 5.78 0.03
C ILE A 147 0.50 6.79 -1.12
N ASN A 148 0.84 8.06 -0.86
CA ASN A 148 0.83 9.11 -1.88
C ASN A 148 1.82 8.88 -3.02
N SER A 149 2.87 8.06 -2.81
CA SER A 149 3.82 7.71 -3.87
C SER A 149 3.15 7.00 -5.05
N PHE A 150 2.09 6.24 -4.80
CA PHE A 150 1.30 5.60 -5.85
C PHE A 150 0.46 6.62 -6.63
N THR A 151 -0.19 7.55 -5.92
CA THR A 151 -1.01 8.62 -6.52
C THR A 151 -0.18 9.57 -7.37
N MET A 152 1.06 9.88 -6.93
CA MET A 152 1.99 10.72 -7.69
C MET A 152 2.70 9.99 -8.82
N GLY A 153 2.51 8.66 -8.95
CA GLY A 153 3.16 7.84 -9.96
C GLY A 153 4.66 7.62 -9.71
N GLU A 154 5.18 7.97 -8.53
CA GLU A 154 6.56 7.71 -8.14
C GLU A 154 6.80 6.22 -7.80
N VAL A 155 5.74 5.50 -7.43
CA VAL A 155 5.73 4.05 -7.26
C VAL A 155 4.60 3.46 -8.10
N VAL A 156 4.89 2.36 -8.81
CA VAL A 156 3.90 1.67 -9.64
C VAL A 156 3.33 0.49 -8.86
N ASN A 157 2.01 0.45 -8.69
CA ASN A 157 1.32 -0.77 -8.27
C ASN A 157 1.25 -1.73 -9.47
N PRO A 158 1.96 -2.88 -9.46
CA PRO A 158 1.99 -3.80 -10.60
C PRO A 158 0.62 -4.44 -10.88
N ASN A 159 -0.26 -4.46 -9.88
CA ASN A 159 -1.59 -5.06 -9.95
C ASN A 159 -2.70 -4.01 -10.18
N ARG A 160 -2.35 -2.74 -10.45
CA ARG A 160 -3.35 -1.71 -10.72
C ARG A 160 -4.10 -2.00 -12.02
N ARG A 161 -5.35 -1.56 -12.06
CA ARG A 161 -6.11 -1.62 -13.31
C ARG A 161 -5.49 -0.67 -14.33
N MET A 162 -5.45 -1.11 -15.58
CA MET A 162 -5.06 -0.25 -16.69
C MET A 162 -6.03 0.91 -16.79
N THR A 163 -5.52 2.13 -16.83
CA THR A 163 -6.35 3.32 -16.99
C THR A 163 -6.89 3.41 -18.42
N ARG A 164 -7.99 4.17 -18.61
CA ARG A 164 -8.50 4.49 -19.94
C ARG A 164 -7.43 5.02 -20.90
N ASN A 165 -6.57 5.94 -20.46
CA ASN A 165 -5.54 6.52 -21.32
C ASN A 165 -4.49 5.49 -21.73
N GLU A 166 -4.02 4.67 -20.79
CA GLU A 166 -3.09 3.57 -21.11
C GLU A 166 -3.72 2.53 -22.04
N ALA A 167 -5.01 2.25 -21.88
CA ALA A 167 -5.74 1.37 -22.78
C ALA A 167 -5.86 1.98 -24.19
N ILE A 168 -6.05 3.30 -24.30
CA ILE A 168 -6.05 4.02 -25.59
C ILE A 168 -4.67 3.97 -26.24
N ASP A 169 -3.60 4.23 -25.48
CA ASP A 169 -2.24 4.26 -26.03
C ASP A 169 -1.79 2.87 -26.46
N LYS A 170 -2.06 1.82 -25.68
CA LYS A 170 -1.84 0.43 -26.11
C LYS A 170 -2.65 0.05 -27.34
N LEU A 171 -3.87 0.58 -27.48
CA LEU A 171 -4.69 0.34 -28.66
C LEU A 171 -4.10 1.00 -29.91
N LYS A 172 -3.51 2.19 -29.79
CA LYS A 172 -2.78 2.85 -30.89
C LYS A 172 -1.52 2.09 -31.26
N GLU A 173 -0.71 1.71 -30.26
CA GLU A 173 0.50 0.90 -30.46
C GLU A 173 0.17 -0.42 -31.16
N SER A 174 -0.87 -1.12 -30.70
CA SER A 174 -1.31 -2.38 -31.34
C SER A 174 -1.79 -2.17 -32.78
N LYS A 175 -2.38 -1.01 -33.10
CA LYS A 175 -2.78 -0.67 -34.46
C LYS A 175 -1.55 -0.44 -35.35
N GLU A 176 -0.53 0.22 -34.83
CA GLU A 176 0.75 0.41 -35.52
C GLU A 176 1.43 -0.93 -35.77
N LEU A 177 1.45 -1.85 -34.79
CA LEU A 177 1.99 -3.20 -34.96
C LEU A 177 1.24 -4.00 -36.04
N LEU A 178 -0.08 -3.83 -36.15
CA LEU A 178 -0.87 -4.44 -37.23
C LEU A 178 -0.49 -3.84 -38.60
N GLU A 179 -0.36 -2.52 -38.69
CA GLU A 179 0.05 -1.81 -39.92
C GLU A 179 1.46 -2.21 -40.37
N LEU A 180 2.34 -2.54 -39.43
CA LEU A 180 3.68 -3.06 -39.66
C LEU A 180 3.71 -4.58 -39.94
N GLU A 181 2.54 -5.24 -40.00
CA GLU A 181 2.40 -6.68 -40.19
C GLU A 181 3.14 -7.53 -39.13
N ILE A 182 3.38 -6.97 -37.95
CA ILE A 182 4.01 -7.66 -36.80
C ILE A 182 3.00 -8.57 -36.10
N ILE A 183 1.73 -8.16 -36.07
CA ILE A 183 0.61 -8.93 -35.54
C ILE A 183 -0.46 -9.13 -36.63
N SER A 184 -1.22 -10.21 -36.50
CA SER A 184 -2.37 -10.51 -37.35
C SER A 184 -3.60 -9.65 -37.01
N GLN A 185 -4.56 -9.61 -37.95
CA GLN A 185 -5.84 -8.94 -37.74
C GLN A 185 -6.62 -9.56 -36.57
N GLU A 186 -6.58 -10.88 -36.42
CA GLU A 186 -7.22 -11.61 -35.33
C GLU A 186 -6.63 -11.24 -33.96
N GLU A 187 -5.30 -11.12 -33.87
CA GLU A 187 -4.62 -10.66 -32.66
C GLU A 187 -5.00 -9.22 -32.30
N TYR A 188 -5.01 -8.32 -33.29
CA TYR A 188 -5.44 -6.95 -33.10
C TYR A 188 -6.89 -6.87 -32.61
N ASP A 189 -7.82 -7.61 -33.22
CA ASP A 189 -9.24 -7.58 -32.83
C ASP A 189 -9.46 -8.13 -31.42
N ALA A 190 -8.69 -9.15 -31.02
CA ALA A 190 -8.70 -9.65 -29.64
C ALA A 190 -8.20 -8.60 -28.64
N ILE A 191 -7.12 -7.88 -28.96
CA ILE A 191 -6.59 -6.77 -28.15
C ILE A 191 -7.62 -5.64 -28.08
N LYS A 192 -8.14 -5.20 -29.22
CA LYS A 192 -9.14 -4.13 -29.34
C LYS A 192 -10.37 -4.44 -28.52
N LYS A 193 -10.91 -5.67 -28.57
CA LYS A 193 -12.06 -6.07 -27.77
C LYS A 193 -11.81 -5.95 -26.27
N LYS A 194 -10.65 -6.41 -25.79
CA LYS A 194 -10.25 -6.30 -24.38
C LYS A 194 -10.11 -4.83 -23.96
N LEU A 195 -9.35 -4.04 -24.71
CA LEU A 195 -9.07 -2.64 -24.36
C LEU A 195 -10.32 -1.75 -24.47
N THR A 196 -11.18 -1.96 -25.48
CA THR A 196 -12.44 -1.22 -25.62
C THR A 196 -13.34 -1.41 -24.38
N SER A 197 -13.35 -2.61 -23.79
CA SER A 197 -14.12 -2.86 -22.57
C SER A 197 -13.64 -2.04 -21.36
N ILE A 198 -12.35 -1.71 -21.31
CA ILE A 198 -11.76 -0.86 -20.28
C ILE A 198 -12.10 0.60 -20.60
N ILE A 199 -11.88 1.03 -21.84
CA ILE A 199 -12.12 2.41 -22.30
C ILE A 199 -13.57 2.84 -22.09
N MET A 200 -14.53 1.94 -22.29
CA MET A 200 -15.96 2.25 -22.18
C MET A 200 -16.53 2.11 -20.75
N LYS A 201 -15.85 1.38 -19.84
CA LYS A 201 -16.31 1.20 -18.45
C LYS A 201 -16.03 2.40 -17.56
N ASP A 202 -15.00 3.19 -17.88
CA ASP A 202 -14.63 4.41 -17.14
C ASP A 202 -15.42 5.65 -17.64
N ASN A 203 -16.72 5.51 -17.93
CA ASN A 203 -17.64 6.61 -18.27
C ASN A 203 -18.61 6.89 -17.13
#